data_AF-A0A6A4RKW7-F1
#
_entry.id   AF-A0A6A4RKW7-F1
#
_cell.length_a   1.000
_cell.length_b   1.000
_cell.length_c   1.000
_cell.angle_alpha   90.00
_cell.angle_beta   90.00
_cell.angle_gamma   90.00
#
_symmetry.space_group_name_H-M   'P 1'
#
loop_
_entity.id
_entity.type
_entity.pdbx_description
1 polymer ?
#
loop_
_entity_poly.entity_id
_entity_poly.type
_entity_poly.pdbx_seq_one_letter_code
_entity_poly.pdbx_strand_id
1 'polypeptide(L)'
;MTELSKSKPDTQSTRPALHEVNKRDFYIALFGAPLVVALVFFWVFFIPVLALGFGSIPWLIFGGPVLWMTLRHRGPGPMLLVSTFLSNALCTPLAMFFSSWVSTPAGEFLNDIESAIFLAAFTTAFGCVFSLIWAAAFWWIFHLLTKRRTAKQDETEASPVQAPAQQ
;
A
#
# COMPACT_ATOMS: atom_id res chain seq x y z
N MET A 1 33.52 -22.05 42.40
CA MET A 1 33.45 -21.74 40.96
C MET A 1 32.07 -21.17 40.72
N THR A 2 32.02 -19.86 40.54
CA THR A 2 30.81 -19.03 40.57
C THR A 2 30.28 -18.95 39.15
N GLU A 3 29.21 -19.68 38.86
CA GLU A 3 28.50 -19.62 37.57
C GLU A 3 27.80 -18.26 37.47
N LEU A 4 28.45 -17.30 36.80
CA LEU A 4 27.84 -16.05 36.36
C LEU A 4 26.75 -16.39 35.34
N SER A 5 25.51 -16.47 35.81
CA SER A 5 24.32 -16.46 34.96
C SER A 5 24.31 -15.15 34.15
N LYS A 6 24.69 -15.29 32.88
CA LYS A 6 24.75 -14.23 31.88
C LYS A 6 23.31 -13.84 31.52
N SER A 7 22.68 -12.97 32.32
CA SER A 7 21.39 -12.39 31.97
C SER A 7 21.61 -11.41 30.81
N LYS A 8 21.34 -11.87 29.59
CA LYS A 8 21.24 -11.02 28.42
C LYS A 8 19.98 -10.16 28.58
N PRO A 9 20.05 -8.82 28.57
CA PRO A 9 18.86 -8.00 28.56
C PRO A 9 18.27 -8.07 27.16
N ASP A 10 17.16 -8.79 27.01
CA ASP A 10 16.30 -8.73 25.83
C ASP A 10 15.69 -7.33 25.78
N THR A 11 16.43 -6.40 25.18
CA THR A 11 15.94 -5.06 24.89
C THR A 11 15.15 -5.12 23.58
N GLN A 12 14.08 -5.92 23.57
CA GLN A 12 13.12 -5.91 22.47
C GLN A 12 12.14 -4.76 22.74
N SER A 13 12.54 -3.55 22.34
CA SER A 13 11.66 -2.39 22.24
C SER A 13 10.67 -2.61 21.09
N THR A 14 9.78 -3.59 21.24
CA THR A 14 8.61 -3.75 20.39
C THR A 14 7.55 -2.80 20.91
N ARG A 15 7.61 -1.53 20.50
CA ARG A 15 6.42 -0.68 20.58
C ARG A 15 5.32 -1.41 19.79
N PRO A 16 4.23 -1.87 20.42
CA PRO A 16 3.20 -2.61 19.72
C PRO A 16 2.63 -1.72 18.61
N ALA A 17 2.39 -2.28 17.43
CA ALA A 17 1.55 -1.60 16.45
C ALA A 17 0.20 -1.32 17.13
N LEU A 18 -0.25 -0.06 17.11
CA LEU A 18 -1.51 0.33 17.76
C LEU A 18 -2.71 -0.39 17.15
N HIS A 19 -2.63 -0.77 15.87
CA HIS A 19 -3.68 -1.48 15.16
C HIS A 19 -3.13 -2.76 14.54
N GLU A 20 -3.80 -3.88 14.79
CA GLU A 20 -3.49 -5.15 14.15
C GLU A 20 -3.96 -5.13 12.69
N VAL A 21 -3.01 -5.29 11.76
CA VAL A 21 -3.29 -5.29 10.31
C VAL A 21 -3.04 -6.67 9.76
N ASN A 22 -4.10 -7.30 9.24
CA ASN A 22 -3.96 -8.58 8.60
C ASN A 22 -3.31 -8.46 7.22
N LYS A 23 -2.21 -9.17 7.04
CA LYS A 23 -1.37 -9.14 5.82
C LYS A 23 -2.14 -9.52 4.57
N ARG A 24 -2.99 -10.55 4.64
CA ARG A 24 -3.73 -11.05 3.47
C ARG A 24 -4.68 -10.00 2.94
N ASP A 25 -5.50 -9.42 3.81
CA ASP A 25 -6.49 -8.42 3.40
C ASP A 25 -5.80 -7.14 2.90
N PHE A 26 -4.67 -6.79 3.51
CA PHE A 26 -3.84 -5.69 3.04
C PHE A 26 -3.38 -5.90 1.60
N TYR A 27 -2.76 -7.04 1.28
CA TYR A 27 -2.26 -7.29 -0.09
C TYR A 27 -3.42 -7.41 -1.10
N ILE A 28 -4.52 -8.07 -0.73
CA ILE A 28 -5.71 -8.13 -1.60
C ILE A 28 -6.22 -6.71 -1.90
N ALA A 29 -6.30 -5.84 -0.91
CA ALA A 29 -6.72 -4.46 -1.12
C ALA A 29 -5.67 -3.66 -1.92
N LEU A 30 -4.37 -3.86 -1.67
CA LEU A 30 -3.27 -3.13 -2.31
C LEU A 30 -3.23 -3.36 -3.83
N PHE A 31 -3.35 -4.62 -4.26
CA PHE A 31 -3.39 -4.98 -5.68
C PHE A 31 -4.80 -4.87 -6.26
N GLY A 32 -5.83 -5.17 -5.46
CA GLY A 32 -7.22 -5.11 -5.88
C GLY A 32 -7.70 -3.70 -6.17
N ALA A 33 -7.22 -2.68 -5.46
CA ALA A 33 -7.65 -1.31 -5.68
C ALA A 33 -7.37 -0.79 -7.10
N PRO A 34 -6.13 -0.87 -7.63
CA PRO A 34 -5.86 -0.54 -9.02
C PRO A 34 -6.68 -1.38 -10.01
N LEU A 35 -6.84 -2.68 -9.76
CA LEU A 35 -7.57 -3.59 -10.66
C LEU A 35 -9.07 -3.29 -10.73
N VAL A 36 -9.71 -3.08 -9.58
CA VAL A 36 -11.15 -2.76 -9.50
C VAL A 36 -11.41 -1.41 -10.16
N VAL A 37 -10.58 -0.40 -9.87
CA VAL A 37 -10.70 0.91 -10.50
C VAL A 37 -10.46 0.79 -12.00
N ALA A 38 -9.46 0.02 -12.42
CA ALA A 38 -9.23 -0.19 -13.84
C ALA A 38 -10.43 -0.84 -14.53
N LEU A 39 -11.03 -1.88 -13.95
CA LEU A 39 -12.18 -2.60 -14.49
C LEU A 39 -13.43 -1.71 -14.58
N VAL A 40 -13.70 -0.91 -13.56
CA VAL A 40 -14.86 0.00 -13.52
C VAL A 40 -14.73 1.11 -14.54
N PHE A 41 -13.55 1.77 -14.61
CA PHE A 41 -13.33 2.90 -15.51
C PHE A 41 -12.90 2.48 -16.92
N PHE A 42 -12.67 1.17 -17.17
CA PHE A 42 -12.18 0.62 -18.45
C PHE A 42 -13.01 1.12 -19.62
N TRP A 43 -14.33 1.07 -19.43
CA TRP A 43 -15.34 1.37 -20.43
C TRP A 43 -15.48 2.85 -20.77
N VAL A 44 -14.90 3.73 -19.96
CA VAL A 44 -15.18 5.17 -20.05
C VAL A 44 -14.22 5.87 -21.01
N PHE A 45 -12.91 5.51 -21.08
CA PHE A 45 -11.95 6.17 -21.99
C PHE A 45 -10.62 5.44 -22.31
N PHE A 46 -10.42 4.15 -22.02
CA PHE A 46 -9.08 3.48 -22.08
C PHE A 46 -7.96 4.10 -21.20
N ILE A 47 -8.20 5.25 -20.57
CA ILE A 47 -7.39 5.86 -19.49
C ILE A 47 -6.89 4.83 -18.45
N PRO A 48 -7.67 3.78 -18.08
CA PRO A 48 -7.22 2.79 -17.11
C PRO A 48 -5.94 2.04 -17.46
N VAL A 49 -5.64 1.86 -18.75
CA VAL A 49 -4.40 1.19 -19.17
C VAL A 49 -3.19 2.07 -18.85
N LEU A 50 -3.29 3.38 -19.13
CA LEU A 50 -2.26 4.35 -18.78
C LEU A 50 -2.14 4.51 -17.25
N ALA A 51 -3.26 4.52 -16.53
CA ALA A 51 -3.26 4.57 -15.08
C ALA A 51 -2.54 3.36 -14.48
N LEU A 52 -2.81 2.15 -14.97
CA LEU A 52 -2.10 0.94 -14.54
C LEU A 52 -0.61 1.02 -14.88
N GLY A 53 -0.22 1.46 -16.07
CA GLY A 53 1.20 1.55 -16.45
C GLY A 53 1.97 2.58 -15.63
N PHE A 54 1.49 3.83 -15.62
CA PHE A 54 2.24 4.96 -15.06
C PHE A 54 1.97 5.18 -13.58
N GLY A 55 0.77 4.91 -13.09
CA GLY A 55 0.42 5.15 -11.69
C GLY A 55 0.72 3.96 -10.78
N SER A 56 0.52 2.71 -11.24
CA SER A 56 0.47 1.57 -10.32
C SER A 56 1.85 1.21 -9.76
N ILE A 57 2.91 1.45 -10.52
CA ILE A 57 4.28 1.21 -10.08
C ILE A 57 4.64 2.12 -8.89
N PRO A 58 4.52 3.46 -8.99
CA PRO A 58 4.66 4.35 -7.83
C PRO A 58 3.74 3.98 -6.66
N TRP A 59 2.48 3.62 -6.93
CA TRP A 59 1.53 3.19 -5.91
C TRP A 59 2.02 1.98 -5.10
N LEU A 60 2.56 0.96 -5.76
CA LEU A 60 3.03 -0.24 -5.09
C LEU A 60 4.32 0.01 -4.32
N ILE A 61 5.26 0.75 -4.92
CA ILE A 61 6.60 0.97 -4.35
C ILE A 61 6.53 1.96 -3.18
N PHE A 62 5.81 3.07 -3.34
CA PHE A 62 5.77 4.15 -2.36
C PHE A 62 4.46 4.16 -1.56
N GLY A 63 3.33 3.94 -2.22
CA GLY A 63 2.02 3.91 -1.58
C GLY A 63 1.84 2.71 -0.64
N GLY A 64 2.25 1.51 -1.06
CA GLY A 64 2.12 0.27 -0.29
C GLY A 64 2.75 0.35 1.12
N PRO A 65 4.07 0.63 1.23
CA PRO A 65 4.72 0.77 2.54
C PRO A 65 4.07 1.85 3.42
N VAL A 66 3.67 2.97 2.82
CA VAL A 66 3.04 4.08 3.54
C VAL A 66 1.63 3.72 4.02
N LEU A 67 0.82 3.03 3.23
CA LEU A 67 -0.48 2.49 3.66
C LEU A 67 -0.31 1.53 4.82
N TRP A 68 0.66 0.62 4.72
CA TRP A 68 0.96 -0.34 5.77
C TRP A 68 1.33 0.36 7.09
N MET A 69 2.24 1.33 7.03
CA MET A 69 2.63 2.12 8.19
C MET A 69 1.46 2.93 8.74
N THR A 70 0.68 3.57 7.86
CA THR A 70 -0.47 4.39 8.26
C THR A 70 -1.53 3.55 8.96
N LEU A 71 -1.90 2.40 8.41
CA LEU A 71 -2.84 1.47 9.04
C LEU A 71 -2.35 1.03 10.41
N ARG A 72 -1.07 0.65 10.55
CA ARG A 72 -0.51 0.17 11.83
C ARG A 72 -0.49 1.22 12.93
N HIS A 73 -0.27 2.49 12.58
CA HIS A 73 -0.10 3.56 13.57
C HIS A 73 -1.35 4.41 13.79
N ARG A 74 -2.19 4.58 12.77
CA ARG A 74 -3.35 5.47 12.77
C ARG A 74 -4.69 4.76 12.53
N GLY A 75 -4.66 3.48 12.13
CA GLY A 75 -5.86 2.73 11.78
C GLY A 75 -6.46 3.11 10.41
N PRO A 76 -7.56 2.47 10.02
CA PRO A 76 -8.29 2.82 8.81
C PRO A 76 -8.94 4.20 8.94
N GLY A 77 -8.68 5.12 8.00
CA GLY A 77 -9.25 6.47 8.03
C GLY A 77 -8.71 7.39 6.93
N PRO A 78 -9.09 8.68 6.94
CA PRO A 78 -8.75 9.64 5.87
C PRO A 78 -7.24 9.86 5.71
N MET A 79 -6.46 9.59 6.76
CA MET A 79 -5.01 9.65 6.71
C MET A 79 -4.39 8.68 5.68
N LEU A 80 -5.08 7.61 5.31
CA LEU A 80 -4.61 6.71 4.24
C LEU A 80 -4.52 7.43 2.90
N LEU A 81 -5.50 8.28 2.58
CA LEU A 81 -5.54 9.06 1.34
C LEU A 81 -4.43 10.12 1.34
N VAL A 82 -4.31 10.86 2.45
CA VAL A 82 -3.30 11.92 2.58
C VAL A 82 -1.90 11.34 2.50
N SER A 83 -1.62 10.26 3.22
CA SER A 83 -0.28 9.68 3.28
C SER A 83 0.14 9.07 1.94
N THR A 84 -0.77 8.37 1.24
CA THR A 84 -0.47 7.85 -0.10
C THR A 84 -0.34 8.92 -1.16
N PHE A 85 -1.17 9.96 -1.11
CA PHE A 85 -1.05 11.10 -2.01
C PHE A 85 0.30 11.79 -1.84
N LEU A 86 0.67 12.15 -0.61
CA LEU A 86 1.95 12.82 -0.33
C LEU A 86 3.14 11.93 -0.68
N SER A 87 3.06 10.63 -0.37
CA SER A 87 4.08 9.65 -0.76
C SER A 87 4.28 9.62 -2.27
N ASN A 88 3.21 9.51 -3.06
CA ASN A 88 3.33 9.50 -4.52
C ASN A 88 3.79 10.86 -5.05
N ALA A 89 3.26 11.97 -4.55
CA ALA A 89 3.60 13.31 -5.00
C ALA A 89 5.08 13.64 -4.80
N LEU A 90 5.70 13.11 -3.74
CA LEU A 90 7.11 13.36 -3.41
C LEU A 90 8.04 12.31 -4.00
N CYS A 91 7.71 11.02 -3.88
CA CYS A 91 8.60 9.94 -4.27
C CYS A 91 8.58 9.67 -5.78
N THR A 92 7.46 9.85 -6.48
CA THR A 92 7.38 9.61 -7.93
C THR A 92 8.29 10.51 -8.74
N PRO A 93 8.26 11.86 -8.60
CA PRO A 93 9.14 12.71 -9.40
C PRO A 93 10.61 12.47 -9.06
N LEU A 94 10.92 12.21 -7.80
CA LEU A 94 12.27 11.88 -7.36
C LEU A 94 12.77 10.58 -8.00
N ALA A 95 11.95 9.53 -7.98
CA ALA A 95 12.28 8.25 -8.59
C ALA A 95 12.45 8.34 -10.10
N MET A 96 11.58 9.11 -10.79
CA MET A 96 11.69 9.35 -12.22
C MET A 96 12.97 10.12 -12.56
N PHE A 97 13.31 11.15 -11.78
CA PHE A 97 14.54 11.90 -11.95
C PHE A 97 15.78 11.00 -11.80
N PHE A 98 15.85 10.20 -10.73
CA PHE A 98 16.94 9.25 -10.53
C PHE A 98 17.00 8.18 -11.63
N SER A 99 15.84 7.67 -12.07
CA SER A 99 15.77 6.69 -13.16
C SER A 99 16.34 7.28 -14.46
N SER A 100 15.97 8.50 -14.81
CA SER A 100 16.52 9.20 -15.97
C SER A 100 18.01 9.45 -15.81
N TRP A 101 18.46 9.90 -14.63
CA TRP A 101 19.89 10.15 -14.40
C TRP A 101 20.75 8.89 -14.56
N VAL A 102 20.28 7.75 -14.04
CA VAL A 102 21.01 6.47 -14.14
C VAL A 102 20.97 5.88 -15.55
N SER A 103 19.88 6.10 -16.30
CA SER A 103 19.68 5.51 -17.63
C SER A 103 20.33 6.33 -18.74
N THR A 104 20.68 7.59 -18.49
CA THR A 104 21.26 8.48 -19.50
C THR A 104 22.79 8.37 -19.50
N PRO A 105 23.45 8.27 -20.67
CA PRO A 105 24.91 8.30 -20.77
C PRO A 105 25.53 9.50 -20.07
N ALA A 106 26.73 9.30 -19.52
CA ALA A 106 27.45 10.34 -18.81
C ALA A 106 27.71 11.55 -19.71
N GLY A 107 27.24 12.72 -19.29
CA GLY A 107 27.39 13.98 -20.04
C GLY A 107 26.19 14.36 -20.92
N GLU A 108 25.25 13.44 -21.16
CA GLU A 108 24.07 13.70 -22.01
C GLU A 108 22.82 14.09 -21.21
N PHE A 109 22.81 13.82 -19.90
CA PHE A 109 21.66 14.11 -19.02
C PHE A 109 21.17 15.56 -19.07
N LEU A 110 22.09 16.52 -19.18
CA LEU A 110 21.71 17.94 -19.25
C LEU A 110 21.01 18.29 -20.57
N ASN A 111 21.28 17.55 -21.65
CA ASN A 111 20.62 17.73 -22.94
C ASN A 111 19.20 17.13 -22.93
N ASP A 112 19.00 16.07 -22.14
CA ASP A 112 17.71 15.36 -22.01
C ASP A 112 16.87 15.81 -20.79
N ILE A 113 17.32 16.84 -20.07
CA ILE A 113 16.72 17.23 -18.80
C ILE A 113 15.25 17.66 -18.95
N GLU A 114 14.89 18.32 -20.06
CA GLU A 114 13.50 18.72 -20.32
C GLU A 114 12.59 17.50 -20.49
N SER A 115 13.04 16.50 -21.26
CA SER A 115 12.32 15.23 -21.46
C SER A 115 12.16 14.47 -20.14
N ALA A 116 13.21 14.44 -19.31
CA ALA A 116 13.17 13.82 -17.99
C ALA A 116 12.19 14.52 -17.05
N ILE A 117 12.20 15.86 -17.02
CA ILE A 117 11.24 16.66 -16.23
C ILE A 117 9.82 16.44 -16.72
N PHE A 118 9.59 16.43 -18.04
CA PHE A 118 8.26 16.20 -18.61
C PHE A 118 7.72 14.82 -18.23
N LEU A 119 8.52 13.76 -18.37
CA LEU A 119 8.12 12.40 -18.01
C LEU A 119 7.85 12.27 -16.50
N ALA A 120 8.68 12.90 -15.67
CA ALA A 120 8.48 12.94 -14.23
C ALA A 120 7.17 13.67 -13.85
N ALA A 121 6.91 14.82 -14.45
CA ALA A 121 5.70 15.60 -14.21
C ALA A 121 4.44 14.87 -14.69
N PHE A 122 4.48 14.28 -15.89
CA PHE A 122 3.38 13.51 -16.45
C PHE A 122 3.04 12.30 -15.57
N THR A 123 4.06 11.51 -15.19
CA THR A 123 3.86 10.33 -14.34
C THR A 123 3.39 10.70 -12.94
N THR A 124 3.89 11.81 -12.39
CA THR A 124 3.45 12.34 -11.09
C THR A 124 2.01 12.82 -11.14
N ALA A 125 1.58 13.52 -12.20
CA ALA A 125 0.21 13.97 -12.32
C ALA A 125 -0.78 12.80 -12.32
N PHE A 126 -0.50 11.75 -13.09
CA PHE A 126 -1.27 10.51 -13.06
C PHE A 126 -1.21 9.83 -11.68
N GLY A 127 -0.01 9.66 -11.12
CA GLY A 127 0.18 9.06 -9.79
C GLY A 127 -0.59 9.78 -8.69
N CYS A 128 -0.64 11.11 -8.70
CA CYS A 128 -1.39 11.92 -7.75
C CYS A 128 -2.90 11.70 -7.86
N VAL A 129 -3.46 11.79 -9.07
CA VAL A 129 -4.91 11.60 -9.28
C VAL A 129 -5.33 10.18 -8.92
N PHE A 130 -4.60 9.18 -9.43
CA PHE A 130 -4.98 7.78 -9.23
C PHE A 130 -4.66 7.26 -7.82
N SER A 131 -3.63 7.78 -7.13
CA SER A 131 -3.35 7.39 -5.75
C SER A 131 -4.50 7.69 -4.80
N LEU A 132 -5.21 8.82 -4.99
CA LEU A 132 -6.39 9.13 -4.20
C LEU A 132 -7.54 8.15 -4.49
N ILE A 133 -7.79 7.87 -5.77
CA ILE A 133 -8.85 6.96 -6.20
C ILE A 133 -8.55 5.54 -5.70
N TRP A 134 -7.30 5.09 -5.81
CA TRP A 134 -6.87 3.78 -5.32
C TRP A 134 -6.82 3.71 -3.81
N ALA A 135 -6.48 4.78 -3.09
CA ALA A 135 -6.57 4.81 -1.64
C ALA A 135 -8.02 4.71 -1.15
N ALA A 136 -8.95 5.35 -1.84
CA ALA A 136 -10.38 5.20 -1.56
C ALA A 136 -10.84 3.75 -1.82
N ALA A 137 -10.49 3.18 -2.98
CA ALA A 137 -10.82 1.80 -3.32
C ALA A 137 -10.14 0.80 -2.36
N PHE A 138 -8.89 1.04 -1.98
CA PHE A 138 -8.14 0.25 -1.02
C PHE A 138 -8.85 0.24 0.33
N TRP A 139 -9.22 1.42 0.84
CA TRP A 139 -9.92 1.54 2.11
C TRP A 139 -11.25 0.78 2.07
N TRP A 140 -12.01 0.93 0.98
CA TRP A 140 -13.27 0.22 0.78
C TRP A 140 -13.09 -1.31 0.80
N ILE A 141 -12.16 -1.85 -0.01
CA ILE A 141 -11.89 -3.29 -0.08
C ILE A 141 -11.39 -3.81 1.26
N PHE A 142 -10.43 -3.13 1.88
CA PHE A 142 -9.86 -3.52 3.17
C PHE A 142 -10.93 -3.55 4.27
N HIS A 143 -11.82 -2.56 4.32
CA HIS A 143 -12.91 -2.51 5.29
C HIS A 143 -13.91 -3.67 5.08
N LEU A 144 -14.28 -3.96 3.83
CA LEU A 144 -15.17 -5.08 3.50
C LEU A 144 -14.58 -6.44 3.92
N LEU A 145 -13.30 -6.67 3.65
CA LEU A 145 -12.62 -7.92 4.03
C LEU A 145 -12.52 -8.06 5.55
N THR A 146 -12.19 -6.98 6.24
CA THR A 146 -12.11 -6.95 7.70
C THR A 146 -13.47 -7.28 8.33
N LYS A 147 -14.54 -6.61 7.88
CA LYS A 147 -15.91 -6.82 8.38
C LYS A 147 -16.40 -8.26 8.15
N ARG A 148 -16.09 -8.84 6.98
CA ARG A 148 -16.45 -10.24 6.67
C ARG A 148 -15.75 -11.24 7.57
N ARG A 149 -14.50 -10.95 7.95
CA ARG A 149 -13.75 -11.84 8.85
C ARG A 149 -14.31 -11.80 10.26
N THR A 150 -14.56 -10.61 10.81
CA THR A 150 -15.07 -10.48 12.18
C THR A 150 -16.42 -11.18 12.31
N ALA A 151 -17.33 -10.98 11.35
CA ALA A 151 -18.61 -11.70 11.32
C ALA A 151 -18.45 -13.22 11.32
N LYS A 152 -17.48 -13.75 10.54
CA LYS A 152 -17.21 -15.18 10.49
C LYS A 152 -16.61 -15.73 11.79
N GLN A 153 -15.80 -14.94 12.49
CA GLN A 153 -15.27 -15.32 13.81
C GLN A 153 -16.40 -15.39 14.84
N ASP A 154 -17.28 -14.38 14.86
CA ASP A 154 -18.43 -14.33 15.78
C ASP A 154 -19.38 -15.54 15.57
N GLU A 155 -19.66 -15.92 14.32
CA GLU A 155 -20.46 -17.12 13.99
C GLU A 155 -19.80 -18.42 14.46
N THR A 156 -18.47 -18.51 14.39
CA THR A 156 -17.72 -19.70 14.79
C THR A 156 -17.67 -19.83 16.32
N GLU A 157 -17.54 -18.71 17.04
CA GLU A 157 -17.55 -18.70 18.50
C GLU A 157 -18.97 -18.90 19.08
N ALA A 158 -20.01 -18.45 18.38
CA ALA A 158 -21.41 -18.62 18.78
C ALA A 158 -21.97 -20.03 18.51
N SER A 159 -21.25 -20.89 17.79
CA SER A 159 -21.61 -22.28 17.55
C SER A 159 -20.81 -23.19 18.50
N PRO A 160 -21.25 -23.39 19.76
CA PRO A 160 -20.57 -24.31 20.65
C PRO A 160 -20.63 -25.70 20.03
N VAL A 161 -19.47 -26.32 19.90
CA VAL A 161 -19.22 -27.72 19.56
C VAL A 161 -20.45 -28.58 19.86
N GLN A 162 -21.20 -28.96 18.83
CA GLN A 162 -22.06 -30.14 18.91
C GLN A 162 -21.11 -31.31 19.12
N ALA A 163 -20.87 -31.65 20.39
CA ALA A 163 -20.14 -32.85 20.74
C ALA A 163 -20.84 -34.04 20.07
N PRO A 164 -20.12 -34.91 19.36
CA PRO A 164 -20.74 -36.12 18.84
C PRO A 164 -21.25 -36.89 20.05
N ALA A 165 -22.57 -37.10 20.10
CA ALA A 165 -23.19 -37.97 21.07
C ALA A 165 -22.51 -39.33 20.94
N GLN A 166 -21.76 -39.73 21.97
CA GLN A 166 -21.24 -41.08 22.08
C GLN A 166 -22.46 -42.01 22.13
N GLN A 167 -22.65 -42.77 21.05
CA GLN A 167 -23.49 -43.95 20.99
C GLN A 167 -22.59 -45.18 20.95
#